data_AF-A0A534NP06-F1
#
_entry.id   AF-A0A534NP06-F1
#
_cell.length_a   1.000
_cell.length_b   1.000
_cell.length_c   1.000
_cell.angle_alpha   90.00
_cell.angle_beta   90.00
_cell.angle_gamma   90.00
#
_symmetry.space_group_name_H-M   'P 1'
#
loop_
_entity.id
_entity.type
_entity.pdbx_description
1 polymer ?
#
loop_
_entity_poly.entity_id
_entity_poly.type
_entity_poly.pdbx_seq_one_letter_code
_entity_poly.pdbx_strand_id
1 'polypeptide(L)'
;MRSGPILAIVGALAGGWSAEAAGATATRAQARGVLKSARCDQCHDSSVSSENARALDVYDLVEADWPSRMTEKQLPKLLTRLKSAPPADQKIVREFIAAELKGRVAAGR
;
A
#
# COMPACT_ATOMS: atom_id res chain seq x y z
N MET A 1 -5.63 -23.84 55.27
CA MET A 1 -6.55 -22.83 54.68
C MET A 1 -5.73 -21.93 53.75
N ARG A 2 -6.14 -21.85 52.48
CA ARG A 2 -5.87 -20.79 51.46
C ARG A 2 -4.41 -20.67 50.96
N SER A 3 -4.04 -21.08 49.74
CA SER A 3 -4.41 -20.52 48.41
C SER A 3 -4.15 -19.00 48.37
N GLY A 4 -3.29 -18.40 47.54
CA GLY A 4 -2.48 -18.88 46.42
C GLY A 4 -1.62 -17.71 45.87
N PRO A 5 -0.86 -17.90 44.78
CA PRO A 5 -0.16 -16.81 44.11
C PRO A 5 -1.07 -16.21 43.01
N ILE A 6 -1.37 -14.92 43.08
CA ILE A 6 -1.94 -14.19 41.94
C ILE A 6 -0.77 -13.73 41.07
N LEU A 7 -0.47 -14.53 40.04
CA LEU A 7 0.23 -14.07 38.85
C LEU A 7 -0.66 -13.04 38.16
N ALA A 8 -0.31 -11.76 38.21
CA ALA A 8 -0.86 -10.76 37.32
C ALA A 8 -0.09 -10.82 36.00
N ILE A 9 -0.70 -11.45 34.99
CA ILE A 9 -0.25 -11.44 33.61
C ILE A 9 -0.39 -10.00 33.10
N VAL A 10 0.72 -9.36 32.76
CA VAL A 10 0.74 -8.09 32.02
C VAL A 10 0.37 -8.40 30.57
N GLY A 11 -0.86 -8.06 30.18
CA GLY A 11 -1.33 -8.18 28.81
C GLY A 11 -0.73 -7.10 27.92
N ALA A 12 0.23 -7.48 27.07
CA ALA A 12 0.73 -6.63 25.99
C ALA A 12 -0.22 -6.67 24.79
N LEU A 13 -1.15 -5.70 24.73
CA LEU A 13 -1.99 -5.44 23.55
C LEU A 13 -1.63 -4.07 22.95
N ALA A 14 -0.43 -3.94 22.37
CA ALA A 14 -0.05 -2.72 21.65
C ALA A 14 0.89 -2.94 20.44
N GLY A 15 1.20 -4.20 20.07
CA GLY A 15 2.21 -4.49 19.05
C GLY A 15 1.70 -4.65 17.60
N GLY A 16 0.38 -4.74 17.38
CA GLY A 16 -0.18 -5.15 16.08
C GLY A 16 -0.20 -4.06 15.00
N TRP A 17 -0.41 -2.79 15.36
CA TRP A 17 -0.58 -1.72 14.37
C TRP A 17 0.73 -1.22 13.75
N SER A 18 1.85 -1.30 14.47
CA SER A 18 3.13 -0.77 13.99
C SER A 18 3.76 -1.64 12.90
N ALA A 19 3.66 -2.97 13.02
CA ALA A 19 4.22 -3.88 12.03
C ALA A 19 3.41 -3.89 10.72
N GLU A 20 2.08 -3.83 10.81
CA GLU A 20 1.20 -3.82 9.63
C GLU A 20 1.31 -2.49 8.86
N ALA A 21 1.36 -1.35 9.57
CA ALA A 21 1.58 -0.04 8.95
C ALA A 21 2.98 0.11 8.32
N ALA A 22 4.01 -0.44 8.98
CA ALA A 22 5.36 -0.47 8.42
C ALA A 22 5.43 -1.37 7.18
N GLY A 23 4.78 -2.54 7.22
CA GLY A 23 4.67 -3.45 6.07
C GLY A 23 3.98 -2.80 4.88
N ALA A 24 2.85 -2.13 5.09
CA ALA A 24 2.15 -1.38 4.04
C ALA A 24 3.00 -0.25 3.45
N THR A 25 3.75 0.47 4.30
CA THR A 25 4.65 1.53 3.84
C THR A 25 5.78 0.99 2.95
N ALA A 26 6.36 -0.15 3.33
CA ALA A 26 7.41 -0.79 2.55
C ALA A 26 6.91 -1.29 1.18
N THR A 27 5.75 -1.96 1.14
CA THR A 27 5.16 -2.44 -0.13
C THR A 27 4.76 -1.29 -1.06
N ARG A 28 4.22 -0.18 -0.51
CA ARG A 28 3.94 1.05 -1.25
C ARG A 28 5.19 1.68 -1.86
N ALA A 29 6.29 1.73 -1.12
CA ALA A 29 7.54 2.31 -1.61
C ALA A 29 8.14 1.49 -2.76
N GLN A 30 8.12 0.16 -2.65
CA GLN A 30 8.58 -0.74 -3.71
C GLN A 30 7.70 -0.64 -4.97
N ALA A 31 6.37 -0.66 -4.80
CA ALA A 31 5.44 -0.48 -5.91
C ALA A 31 5.59 0.89 -6.58
N ARG A 32 5.78 1.97 -5.80
CA ARG A 32 6.09 3.30 -6.33
C ARG A 32 7.33 3.26 -7.23
N GLY A 33 8.40 2.60 -6.79
CA GLY A 33 9.62 2.44 -7.59
C GLY A 33 9.34 1.77 -8.95
N VAL A 34 8.58 0.68 -8.95
CA VAL A 34 8.18 -0.02 -10.19
C VAL A 34 7.34 0.88 -11.10
N LEU A 35 6.36 1.60 -10.55
CA LEU A 35 5.50 2.50 -11.34
C LEU A 35 6.29 3.65 -11.97
N LYS A 36 7.26 4.23 -11.25
CA LYS A 36 8.17 5.24 -11.80
C LYS A 36 9.05 4.67 -12.92
N SER A 37 9.63 3.49 -12.73
CA SER A 37 10.40 2.80 -13.78
C SER A 37 9.57 2.51 -15.03
N ALA A 38 8.27 2.23 -14.85
CA ALA A 38 7.29 2.05 -15.92
C ALA A 38 6.71 3.36 -16.48
N ARG A 39 7.30 4.51 -16.14
CA ARG A 39 6.93 5.84 -16.64
C ARG A 39 5.54 6.33 -16.24
N CYS A 40 4.94 5.78 -15.18
CA CYS A 40 3.67 6.27 -14.65
C CYS A 40 3.81 7.68 -14.04
N ASP A 41 5.00 8.06 -13.61
CA ASP A 41 5.34 9.39 -13.08
C ASP A 41 5.15 10.54 -14.08
N GLN A 42 5.21 10.26 -15.38
CA GLN A 42 4.98 11.30 -16.40
C GLN A 42 3.57 11.90 -16.34
N CYS A 43 2.60 11.19 -15.76
CA CYS A 43 1.23 11.67 -15.60
C CYS A 43 0.74 11.67 -14.15
N HIS A 44 1.30 10.79 -13.30
CA HIS A 44 0.84 10.57 -11.92
C HIS A 44 1.86 11.04 -10.88
N ASP A 45 2.68 12.02 -11.19
CA ASP A 45 3.58 12.68 -10.22
C ASP A 45 3.36 14.18 -10.34
N SER A 46 2.74 14.80 -9.33
CA SER A 46 2.42 16.23 -9.37
C SER A 46 3.65 17.14 -9.38
N SER A 47 4.82 16.63 -8.99
CA SER A 47 6.09 17.35 -9.10
C SER A 47 6.64 17.39 -10.53
N VAL A 48 6.14 16.50 -11.41
CA VAL A 48 6.56 16.38 -12.82
C VAL A 48 5.50 16.91 -13.78
N SER A 49 4.21 16.62 -13.54
CA SER A 49 3.13 16.96 -14.47
C SER A 49 1.87 17.45 -13.74
N SER A 50 1.99 18.64 -13.16
CA SER A 50 0.91 19.33 -12.44
C SER A 50 -0.33 19.61 -13.31
N GLU A 51 -0.16 19.69 -14.63
CA GLU A 51 -1.21 19.95 -15.62
C GLU A 51 -2.09 18.73 -15.92
N ASN A 52 -1.65 17.51 -15.55
CA ASN A 52 -2.39 16.27 -15.79
C ASN A 52 -3.41 15.96 -14.67
N ALA A 53 -4.28 16.94 -14.36
CA ALA A 53 -5.23 16.86 -13.24
C ALA A 53 -6.06 15.55 -13.21
N ARG A 54 -6.53 15.08 -14.37
CA ARG A 54 -7.31 13.83 -14.47
C ARG A 54 -6.54 12.58 -14.05
N ALA A 55 -5.21 12.55 -14.26
CA ALA A 55 -4.38 11.44 -13.85
C ALA A 55 -4.09 11.52 -12.34
N LEU A 56 -3.78 12.71 -11.84
CA LEU A 56 -3.54 12.99 -10.42
C LEU A 56 -4.77 12.68 -9.54
N ASP A 57 -5.98 12.85 -10.07
CA ASP A 57 -7.22 12.46 -9.39
C ASP A 57 -7.33 10.94 -9.15
N VAL A 58 -6.68 10.12 -9.98
CA VAL A 58 -6.65 8.65 -9.78
C VAL A 58 -5.66 8.28 -8.69
N TYR A 59 -4.43 8.79 -8.79
CA TYR A 59 -3.39 8.72 -7.77
C TYR A 59 -2.25 9.67 -8.12
N ASP A 60 -1.49 10.07 -7.09
CA ASP A 60 -0.29 10.87 -7.20
C ASP A 60 0.85 10.20 -6.43
N LEU A 61 1.93 9.83 -7.13
CA LEU A 61 3.09 9.12 -6.59
C LEU A 61 3.93 9.96 -5.64
N VAL A 62 3.73 11.28 -5.58
CA VAL A 62 4.31 12.15 -4.55
C VAL A 62 3.75 11.81 -3.17
N GLU A 63 2.46 11.46 -3.10
CA GLU A 63 1.77 11.20 -1.83
C GLU A 63 2.27 9.92 -1.16
N ALA A 64 2.48 9.98 0.15
CA ALA A 64 2.91 8.82 0.93
C ALA A 64 1.86 7.69 0.87
N ASP A 65 0.59 8.07 1.00
CA ASP A 65 -0.59 7.20 0.92
C ASP A 65 -1.30 7.32 -0.44
N TRP A 66 -0.52 7.42 -1.52
CA TRP A 66 -1.03 7.51 -2.90
C TRP A 66 -2.11 6.48 -3.29
N PRO A 67 -2.13 5.22 -2.80
CA PRO A 67 -3.19 4.30 -3.22
C PRO A 67 -4.53 4.58 -2.57
N SER A 68 -4.60 5.43 -1.53
CA SER A 68 -5.86 5.76 -0.83
C SER A 68 -6.94 6.33 -1.75
N ARG A 69 -6.53 7.07 -2.80
CA ARG A 69 -7.44 7.64 -3.80
C ARG A 69 -7.99 6.62 -4.78
N MET A 70 -7.33 5.47 -4.91
CA MET A 70 -7.76 4.41 -5.81
C MET A 70 -8.87 3.58 -5.17
N THR A 71 -9.92 3.31 -5.93
CA THR A 71 -10.93 2.31 -5.56
C THR A 71 -10.38 0.89 -5.62
N GLU A 72 -11.04 -0.05 -4.95
CA GLU A 72 -10.71 -1.48 -5.00
C GLU A 72 -10.72 -2.05 -6.43
N LYS A 73 -11.53 -1.48 -7.32
CA LYS A 73 -11.61 -1.86 -8.74
C LYS A 73 -10.49 -1.24 -9.58
N GLN A 74 -9.88 -0.15 -9.13
CA GLN A 74 -8.79 0.53 -9.84
C GLN A 74 -7.42 -0.06 -9.48
N LEU A 75 -7.19 -0.44 -8.22
CA LEU A 75 -5.92 -1.03 -7.76
C LEU A 75 -5.44 -2.19 -8.66
N PRO A 76 -6.26 -3.22 -8.97
CA PRO A 76 -5.86 -4.31 -9.85
C PRO A 76 -5.49 -3.89 -11.27
N LYS A 77 -5.97 -2.75 -11.76
CA LYS A 77 -5.69 -2.26 -13.12
C LYS A 77 -4.24 -1.84 -13.31
N LEU A 78 -3.49 -1.61 -12.24
CA LEU A 78 -2.04 -1.35 -12.33
C LEU A 78 -1.31 -2.51 -13.02
N LEU A 79 -1.69 -3.76 -12.73
CA LEU A 79 -1.10 -4.93 -13.38
C LEU A 79 -1.43 -5.01 -14.87
N THR A 80 -2.62 -4.56 -15.28
CA THR A 80 -2.97 -4.47 -16.70
C THR A 80 -2.07 -3.47 -17.43
N ARG A 81 -1.74 -2.34 -16.79
CA ARG A 81 -0.80 -1.34 -17.34
C ARG A 81 0.64 -1.86 -17.38
N LEU A 82 0.99 -2.74 -16.45
CA LEU A 82 2.32 -3.35 -16.33
C LEU A 82 2.45 -4.70 -17.03
N LYS A 83 1.52 -5.08 -17.93
CA LYS A 83 1.54 -6.40 -18.59
C LYS A 83 2.87 -6.72 -19.32
N SER A 84 3.57 -5.68 -19.77
CA SER A 84 4.85 -5.78 -20.50
C SER A 84 6.07 -5.54 -19.60
N ALA A 85 5.87 -5.25 -18.31
CA ALA A 85 6.96 -5.11 -17.36
C ALA A 85 7.59 -6.48 -17.04
N PRO A 86 8.85 -6.53 -16.58
CA PRO A 86 9.49 -7.76 -16.12
C PRO A 86 8.63 -8.54 -15.09
N PRO A 87 8.67 -9.89 -15.08
CA PRO A 87 7.90 -10.68 -14.12
C PRO A 87 8.14 -10.33 -12.65
N ALA A 88 9.37 -9.92 -12.31
CA ALA A 88 9.74 -9.46 -10.97
C ALA A 88 8.98 -8.19 -10.57
N ASP A 89 8.89 -7.21 -11.47
CA ASP A 89 8.16 -5.95 -11.25
C ASP A 89 6.66 -6.21 -11.10
N GLN A 90 6.11 -7.08 -11.94
CA GLN A 90 4.71 -7.50 -11.82
C GLN A 90 4.43 -8.22 -10.49
N LYS A 91 5.40 -8.99 -9.95
CA LYS A 91 5.28 -9.65 -8.65
C LYS A 91 5.21 -8.61 -7.53
N ILE A 92 6.10 -7.63 -7.52
CA ILE A 92 6.09 -6.53 -6.54
C ILE A 92 4.72 -5.84 -6.52
N VAL A 93 4.17 -5.50 -7.69
CA VAL A 93 2.88 -4.81 -7.77
C VAL A 93 1.71 -5.72 -7.39
N ARG A 94 1.75 -7.03 -7.68
CA ARG A 94 0.77 -8.00 -7.18
C ARG A 94 0.75 -8.06 -5.65
N GLU A 95 1.91 -8.16 -5.02
CA GLU A 95 2.04 -8.25 -3.57
C GLU A 95 1.54 -6.97 -2.88
N PHE A 96 1.88 -5.82 -3.47
CA PHE A 96 1.35 -4.52 -3.05
C PHE A 96 -0.18 -4.47 -3.14
N ILE A 97 -0.79 -4.86 -4.27
CA ILE A 97 -2.26 -4.85 -4.43
C ILE A 97 -2.92 -5.75 -3.39
N ALA A 98 -2.38 -6.95 -3.17
CA ALA A 98 -2.91 -7.89 -2.18
C ALA A 98 -2.84 -7.31 -0.75
N ALA A 99 -1.73 -6.66 -0.40
CA ALA A 99 -1.56 -6.01 0.90
C ALA A 99 -2.55 -4.85 1.10
N GLU A 100 -2.75 -3.98 0.09
CA GLU A 100 -3.70 -2.87 0.16
C GLU A 100 -5.14 -3.35 0.33
N LEU A 101 -5.56 -4.35 -0.46
CA LEU A 101 -6.92 -4.88 -0.38
C LEU A 101 -7.17 -5.57 0.97
N LYS A 102 -6.20 -6.36 1.46
CA LYS A 102 -6.28 -6.96 2.80
C LYS A 102 -6.40 -5.88 3.89
N GLY A 103 -5.59 -4.83 3.80
CA GLY A 103 -5.61 -3.73 4.76
C GLY A 103 -6.93 -2.95 4.77
N ARG A 104 -7.59 -2.81 3.62
CA ARG A 104 -8.92 -2.17 3.51
C ARG A 104 -10.02 -2.98 4.17
N VAL A 105 -10.06 -4.28 3.88
CA VAL A 105 -11.00 -5.22 4.52
C VAL A 105 -10.85 -5.19 6.04
N ALA A 106 -9.60 -5.21 6.55
CA ALA A 106 -9.34 -5.13 7.98
C ALA A 106 -9.77 -3.79 8.61
N ALA A 107 -9.74 -2.70 7.83
CA ALA A 107 -10.14 -1.37 8.25
C ALA A 107 -11.64 -1.08 8.05
N GLY A 108 -12.43 -2.00 7.48
CA GLY A 108 -13.83 -1.78 7.12
C GLY A 108 -14.02 -0.70 6.05
N ARG A 109 -13.02 -0.53 5.18
CA ARG A 109 -13.00 0.44 4.06
C ARG A 109 -13.15 -0.24 2.72
#